data_AF-A0A088S204-F1
#
_entry.id   AF-A0A088S204-F1
#
_cell.length_a   1.000
_cell.length_b   1.000
_cell.length_c   1.000
_cell.angle_alpha   90.00
_cell.angle_beta   90.00
_cell.angle_gamma   90.00
#
_symmetry.space_group_name_H-M   'P 1'
#
loop_
_entity.id
_entity.type
_entity.pdbx_description
1 polymer ?
#
loop_
_entity_poly.entity_id
_entity_poly.type
_entity_poly.pdbx_seq_one_letter_code
_entity_poly.pdbx_strand_id
1 'polypeptide(L)'
;MMRRGAPKWFTQGKGRERFHRYWPWAVSSICTSLYLYNGEPFEDAASAIVTTIRRPLLKTMEWVELHDVDPETMSLELPPDMLFGPLEFPKQMRFLLAALRADNELADGYLARIIIDYMDLSLDPPILSEDDFLAAGGKALLDFSVEDFTGTESRTQRKHIFFQSDQFLQFINIIAAYPSLTEYFVNEKDGVELVLQAYRHSKNPYARVMAMRSLTLFSFTQAVDGTVERRILQSNGMKTIVEAYRQSSGDPTDTRFPTLLLSSIMRHYPKEGGKEFIDANGVEAVVNNLTIARYKGIPQHIRVLHDAQRLPKQSVGKKSVTARLEDADFLGVAMGVLDTFPEFYEATGELLRLVTDVVPAHADPLDLLEYRAMPILSKYFVKWREDQSFQTDGTRTLVAKLFELMLNDKTCQRCYDPSVASYELLECLKTAKLAVKDEREKRGTLCSDQPQQPASATA
;
A
#
# COMPACT_ATOMS: atom_id res chain seq x y z
N MET A 1 -45.86 -25.40 11.76
CA MET A 1 -44.70 -24.47 11.70
C MET A 1 -44.99 -23.25 12.54
N MET A 2 -44.33 -23.09 13.69
CA MET A 2 -44.51 -21.92 14.55
C MET A 2 -43.89 -20.69 13.89
N ARG A 3 -44.73 -19.78 13.37
CA ARG A 3 -44.31 -18.44 12.96
C ARG A 3 -43.79 -17.71 14.20
N ARG A 4 -42.48 -17.60 14.37
CA ARG A 4 -41.87 -16.65 15.31
C ARG A 4 -42.00 -15.26 14.69
N GLY A 5 -43.13 -14.61 14.92
CA GLY A 5 -43.27 -13.18 14.63
C GLY A 5 -42.26 -12.38 15.46
N ALA A 6 -41.82 -11.24 14.93
CA ALA A 6 -40.98 -10.31 15.67
C ALA A 6 -41.62 -9.98 17.04
N PRO A 7 -40.83 -9.86 18.12
CA PRO A 7 -41.38 -9.61 19.45
C PRO A 7 -42.26 -8.36 19.46
N LYS A 8 -43.43 -8.41 20.11
CA LYS A 8 -44.40 -7.29 20.10
C LYS A 8 -43.80 -5.95 20.55
N TRP A 9 -42.80 -5.97 21.42
CA TRP A 9 -42.09 -4.78 21.90
C TRP A 9 -41.29 -4.07 20.79
N PHE A 10 -40.88 -4.80 19.74
CA PHE A 10 -40.16 -4.28 18.59
C PHE A 10 -41.10 -3.68 17.54
N THR A 11 -42.30 -4.25 17.38
CA THR A 11 -43.27 -3.86 16.35
C THR A 11 -44.32 -2.86 16.82
N GLN A 12 -44.38 -2.51 18.12
CA GLN A 12 -45.35 -1.55 18.65
C GLN A 12 -44.68 -0.28 19.21
N GLY A 13 -45.17 0.89 18.79
CA GLY A 13 -44.73 2.21 19.25
C GLY A 13 -43.31 2.60 18.78
N LYS A 14 -42.67 3.54 19.47
CA LYS A 14 -41.28 4.01 19.16
C LYS A 14 -40.19 2.97 19.48
N GLY A 15 -40.54 1.71 19.73
CA GLY A 15 -39.60 0.63 20.09
C GLY A 15 -38.57 0.36 18.99
N ARG A 16 -39.01 0.27 17.73
CA ARG A 16 -38.14 0.13 16.55
C ARG A 16 -37.15 1.29 16.42
N GLU A 17 -37.66 2.51 16.55
CA GLU A 17 -36.87 3.74 16.42
C GLU A 17 -35.84 3.89 17.56
N ARG A 18 -36.22 3.55 18.80
CA ARG A 18 -35.29 3.50 19.95
C ARG A 18 -34.25 2.40 19.81
N PHE A 19 -34.62 1.23 19.29
CA PHE A 19 -33.66 0.17 19.02
C PHE A 19 -32.61 0.65 18.00
N HIS A 20 -33.01 1.18 16.85
CA HIS A 20 -32.04 1.69 15.86
C HIS A 20 -31.20 2.86 16.39
N ARG A 21 -31.74 3.68 17.30
CA ARG A 21 -31.02 4.82 17.89
C ARG A 21 -29.98 4.40 18.94
N TYR A 22 -30.28 3.42 19.78
CA TYR A 22 -29.39 3.02 20.90
C TYR A 22 -28.59 1.75 20.64
N TRP A 23 -28.97 0.93 19.66
CA TRP A 23 -28.29 -0.31 19.31
C TRP A 23 -26.82 -0.13 18.90
N PRO A 24 -26.46 0.86 18.05
CA PRO A 24 -25.05 1.09 17.72
C PRO A 24 -24.20 1.41 18.95
N TRP A 25 -24.78 2.12 19.91
CA TRP A 25 -24.13 2.47 21.17
C TRP A 25 -24.02 1.28 22.12
N ALA A 26 -25.06 0.44 22.24
CA ALA A 26 -25.02 -0.77 23.04
C ALA A 26 -24.00 -1.79 22.50
N VAL A 27 -23.96 -1.97 21.17
CA VAL A 27 -22.98 -2.85 20.50
C VAL A 27 -21.57 -2.27 20.63
N SER A 28 -21.39 -0.97 20.41
CA SER A 28 -20.09 -0.31 20.58
C SER A 28 -19.57 -0.42 22.01
N SER A 29 -20.43 -0.21 23.02
CA SER A 29 -20.06 -0.35 24.43
C SER A 29 -19.71 -1.79 24.80
N ILE A 30 -20.47 -2.79 24.32
CA ILE A 30 -20.17 -4.20 24.57
C ILE A 30 -18.86 -4.62 23.87
N CYS A 31 -18.63 -4.19 22.62
CA CYS A 31 -17.38 -4.43 21.90
C CYS A 31 -16.19 -3.74 22.58
N THR A 32 -16.38 -2.52 23.10
CA THR A 32 -15.35 -1.76 23.83
C THR A 32 -15.05 -2.42 25.18
N SER A 33 -16.07 -2.89 25.91
CA SER A 33 -15.89 -3.64 27.16
C SER A 33 -15.20 -4.99 26.93
N LEU A 34 -15.56 -5.73 25.87
CA LEU A 34 -14.88 -6.99 25.52
C LEU A 34 -13.42 -6.78 25.09
N TYR A 35 -13.15 -5.70 24.35
CA TYR A 35 -11.79 -5.29 23.95
C TYR A 35 -10.92 -4.90 25.16
N LEU A 36 -11.49 -4.16 26.12
CA LEU A 36 -10.74 -3.69 27.30
C LEU A 36 -10.55 -4.77 28.38
N TYR A 37 -11.45 -5.77 28.50
CA TYR A 37 -11.38 -6.75 29.59
C TYR A 37 -10.62 -8.05 29.24
N ASN A 38 -10.59 -8.50 27.99
CA ASN A 38 -10.04 -9.82 27.64
C ASN A 38 -8.87 -9.82 26.64
N GLY A 39 -8.52 -8.69 26.00
CA GLY A 39 -7.37 -8.64 25.10
C GLY A 39 -7.38 -9.67 23.96
N GLU A 40 -8.54 -10.23 23.62
CA GLU A 40 -8.68 -11.15 22.48
C GLU A 40 -8.79 -10.38 21.15
N PRO A 41 -8.33 -10.99 20.04
CA PRO A 41 -8.38 -10.37 18.73
C PRO A 41 -9.83 -10.06 18.33
N PHE A 42 -10.06 -8.79 18.00
CA PHE A 42 -11.34 -8.20 17.58
C PHE A 42 -12.07 -9.02 16.50
N GLU A 43 -11.33 -9.79 15.69
CA GLU A 43 -11.86 -10.62 14.60
C GLU A 43 -12.75 -11.77 15.09
N ASP A 44 -12.43 -12.43 16.21
CA ASP A 44 -13.21 -13.60 16.67
C ASP A 44 -14.54 -13.19 17.31
N ALA A 45 -14.54 -12.11 18.10
CA ALA A 45 -15.75 -11.54 18.69
C ALA A 45 -16.65 -10.86 17.63
N ALA A 46 -16.06 -10.14 16.67
CA ALA A 46 -16.80 -9.53 15.56
C ALA A 46 -17.36 -10.61 14.62
N SER A 47 -16.60 -11.68 14.34
CA SER A 47 -17.06 -12.81 13.52
C SER A 47 -18.24 -13.53 14.17
N ALA A 48 -18.21 -13.80 15.47
CA ALA A 48 -19.32 -14.42 16.20
C ALA A 48 -20.59 -13.55 16.19
N ILE A 49 -20.48 -12.22 16.35
CA ILE A 49 -21.63 -11.30 16.33
C ILE A 49 -22.20 -11.16 14.91
N VAL A 50 -21.33 -11.08 13.89
CA VAL A 50 -21.75 -10.98 12.48
C VAL A 50 -22.42 -12.26 12.00
N THR A 51 -21.90 -13.43 12.38
CA THR A 51 -22.40 -14.73 11.92
C THR A 51 -23.65 -15.18 12.65
N THR A 52 -23.72 -15.00 13.99
CA THR A 52 -24.79 -15.57 14.81
C THR A 52 -25.98 -14.62 15.00
N ILE A 53 -25.77 -13.31 14.92
CA ILE A 53 -26.80 -12.29 15.22
C ILE A 53 -27.13 -11.44 14.00
N ARG A 54 -26.13 -10.86 13.31
CA ARG A 54 -26.36 -9.90 12.21
C ARG A 54 -26.90 -10.57 10.94
N ARG A 55 -26.31 -11.68 10.49
CA ARG A 55 -26.72 -12.38 9.25
C ARG A 55 -28.17 -12.88 9.26
N PRO A 56 -28.67 -13.51 10.33
CA PRO A 56 -30.07 -13.96 10.40
C PRO A 56 -31.06 -12.79 10.43
N LEU A 57 -30.72 -11.69 11.11
CA LEU A 57 -31.56 -10.50 11.22
C LEU A 57 -31.61 -9.71 9.90
N LEU A 58 -30.47 -9.56 9.20
CA LEU A 58 -30.42 -8.94 7.88
C LEU A 58 -31.22 -9.75 6.85
N LYS A 59 -31.10 -11.09 6.84
CA LYS A 59 -31.95 -11.94 5.99
C LYS A 59 -33.44 -11.82 6.29
N THR A 60 -33.79 -11.56 7.56
CA THR A 60 -35.20 -11.36 7.96
C THR A 60 -35.70 -9.96 7.57
N MET A 61 -34.84 -8.93 7.62
CA MET A 61 -35.16 -7.58 7.14
C MET A 61 -35.27 -7.52 5.62
N GLU A 62 -34.34 -8.15 4.91
CA GLU A 62 -34.31 -8.27 3.45
C GLU A 62 -35.57 -9.00 2.93
N TRP A 63 -36.03 -10.04 3.64
CA TRP A 63 -37.29 -10.73 3.32
C TRP A 63 -38.53 -9.85 3.54
N VAL A 64 -38.53 -8.98 4.54
CA VAL A 64 -39.63 -8.03 4.81
C VAL A 64 -39.63 -6.87 3.82
N GLU A 65 -38.46 -6.38 3.43
CA GLU A 65 -38.30 -5.31 2.42
C GLU A 65 -38.64 -5.78 1.00
N LEU A 66 -38.40 -7.06 0.67
CA LEU A 66 -38.75 -7.65 -0.62
C LEU A 66 -40.26 -7.87 -0.86
N HIS A 67 -41.11 -7.79 0.17
CA HIS A 67 -42.52 -8.19 0.07
C HIS A 67 -43.53 -7.09 0.44
N ASP A 68 -43.09 -5.84 0.68
CA ASP A 68 -43.97 -4.77 1.16
C ASP A 68 -43.85 -3.45 0.36
N VAL A 69 -43.62 -3.53 -0.95
CA VAL A 69 -43.61 -2.33 -1.83
C VAL A 69 -44.51 -2.55 -3.04
N ASP A 70 -45.47 -1.63 -3.17
CA ASP A 70 -46.55 -1.57 -4.15
C ASP A 70 -46.03 -1.50 -5.61
N PRO A 71 -46.35 -2.48 -6.47
CA PRO A 71 -45.76 -2.62 -7.80
C PRO A 71 -46.06 -1.50 -8.80
N GLU A 72 -47.02 -0.60 -8.53
CA GLU A 72 -47.36 0.48 -9.45
C GLU A 72 -46.37 1.67 -9.42
N THR A 73 -45.63 1.85 -8.32
CA THR A 73 -44.71 2.99 -8.15
C THR A 73 -43.29 2.78 -8.70
N MET A 74 -42.88 1.55 -9.01
CA MET A 74 -41.55 1.24 -9.56
C MET A 74 -41.43 1.38 -11.08
N SER A 75 -42.52 1.67 -11.81
CA SER A 75 -42.48 1.72 -13.28
C SER A 75 -41.85 2.98 -13.87
N LEU A 76 -41.57 4.01 -13.06
CA LEU A 76 -41.17 5.34 -13.55
C LEU A 76 -39.73 5.77 -13.22
N GLU A 77 -38.97 5.00 -12.42
CA GLU A 77 -37.61 5.40 -11.98
C GLU A 77 -36.56 4.30 -12.12
N LEU A 78 -36.83 3.24 -12.88
CA LEU A 78 -35.83 2.21 -13.15
C LEU A 78 -34.95 2.60 -14.35
N PRO A 79 -33.62 2.40 -14.27
CA PRO A 79 -32.78 2.41 -15.45
C PRO A 79 -33.38 1.44 -16.49
N PRO A 80 -33.38 1.77 -17.79
CA PRO A 80 -33.98 0.95 -18.86
C PRO A 80 -33.57 -0.54 -18.81
N ASP A 81 -32.43 -0.83 -18.20
CA ASP A 81 -31.83 -2.15 -18.10
C ASP A 81 -32.59 -3.13 -17.19
N MET A 82 -33.40 -2.65 -16.24
CA MET A 82 -34.32 -3.54 -15.50
C MET A 82 -35.57 -3.89 -16.31
N LEU A 83 -35.84 -3.15 -17.40
CA LEU A 83 -36.94 -3.42 -18.34
C LEU A 83 -36.45 -4.19 -19.59
N PHE A 84 -35.16 -4.08 -19.98
CA PHE A 84 -34.63 -4.63 -21.23
C PHE A 84 -33.42 -5.58 -21.13
N GLY A 85 -32.91 -5.87 -19.92
CA GLY A 85 -31.72 -6.71 -19.70
C GLY A 85 -30.38 -5.94 -19.73
N PRO A 86 -29.24 -6.58 -19.41
CA PRO A 86 -27.95 -5.89 -19.42
C PRO A 86 -27.57 -5.48 -20.85
N LEU A 87 -27.52 -4.18 -21.10
CA LEU A 87 -27.08 -3.63 -22.38
C LEU A 87 -25.62 -4.00 -22.65
N GLU A 88 -25.29 -4.27 -23.92
CA GLU A 88 -23.91 -4.42 -24.38
C GLU A 88 -23.15 -3.10 -24.23
N PHE A 89 -21.83 -3.17 -24.01
CA PHE A 89 -20.97 -2.00 -23.80
C PHE A 89 -21.18 -0.86 -24.82
N PRO A 90 -21.22 -1.09 -26.15
CA PRO A 90 -21.39 -0.01 -27.11
C PRO A 90 -22.73 0.72 -26.97
N LYS A 91 -23.79 -0.01 -26.56
CA LYS A 91 -25.11 0.58 -26.31
C LYS A 91 -25.10 1.42 -25.03
N GLN A 92 -24.51 0.89 -23.95
CA GLN A 92 -24.32 1.64 -22.71
C GLN A 92 -23.55 2.95 -22.95
N MET A 93 -22.44 2.88 -23.69
CA MET A 93 -21.61 4.04 -24.01
C MET A 93 -22.36 5.06 -24.86
N ARG A 94 -23.14 4.62 -25.85
CA ARG A 94 -23.96 5.50 -26.68
C ARG A 94 -25.02 6.25 -25.86
N PHE A 95 -25.69 5.56 -24.94
CA PHE A 95 -26.67 6.19 -24.04
C PHE A 95 -26.00 7.14 -23.06
N LEU A 96 -24.86 6.75 -22.48
CA LEU A 96 -24.07 7.62 -21.60
C LEU A 96 -23.68 8.92 -22.32
N LEU A 97 -23.04 8.83 -23.49
CA LEU A 97 -22.61 10.01 -24.24
C LEU A 97 -23.78 10.91 -24.65
N ALA A 98 -24.93 10.33 -24.99
CA ALA A 98 -26.14 11.10 -25.28
C ALA A 98 -26.68 11.81 -24.02
N ALA A 99 -26.74 11.11 -22.88
CA ALA A 99 -27.20 11.67 -21.61
C ALA A 99 -26.26 12.77 -21.09
N LEU A 100 -24.95 12.58 -21.20
CA LEU A 100 -23.93 13.57 -20.84
C LEU A 100 -24.04 14.85 -21.69
N ARG A 101 -24.28 14.72 -23.00
CA ARG A 101 -24.50 15.87 -23.89
C ARG A 101 -25.82 16.60 -23.61
N ALA A 102 -26.83 15.87 -23.13
CA ALA A 102 -28.13 16.41 -22.77
C ALA A 102 -28.19 16.96 -21.34
N ASP A 103 -27.09 16.89 -20.57
CA ASP A 103 -27.03 17.29 -19.15
C ASP A 103 -28.11 16.57 -18.31
N ASN A 104 -28.28 15.26 -18.55
CA ASN A 104 -29.32 14.43 -17.96
C ASN A 104 -28.76 13.55 -16.82
N GLU A 105 -29.45 13.51 -15.67
CA GLU A 105 -29.10 12.72 -14.49
C GLU A 105 -28.98 11.20 -14.75
N LEU A 106 -29.64 10.67 -15.80
CA LEU A 106 -29.45 9.29 -16.24
C LEU A 106 -27.98 8.96 -16.57
N ALA A 107 -27.16 9.97 -16.89
CA ALA A 107 -25.74 9.79 -17.12
C ALA A 107 -25.00 9.27 -15.88
N ASP A 108 -25.40 9.64 -14.67
CA ASP A 108 -24.77 9.12 -13.43
C ASP A 108 -24.98 7.61 -13.30
N GLY A 109 -26.19 7.13 -13.63
CA GLY A 109 -26.51 5.70 -13.60
C GLY A 109 -25.67 4.89 -14.58
N TYR A 110 -25.56 5.36 -15.83
CA TYR A 110 -24.74 4.69 -16.85
C TYR A 110 -23.24 4.80 -16.56
N LEU A 111 -22.77 5.93 -16.02
CA LEU A 111 -21.38 6.12 -15.64
C LEU A 111 -20.98 5.19 -14.49
N ALA A 112 -21.79 5.13 -13.42
CA ALA A 112 -21.57 4.23 -12.31
C ALA A 112 -21.52 2.77 -12.78
N ARG A 113 -22.40 2.39 -13.71
CA ARG A 113 -22.41 1.05 -14.30
C ARG A 113 -21.14 0.74 -15.07
N ILE A 114 -20.72 1.63 -15.98
CA ILE A 114 -19.46 1.44 -16.74
C ILE A 114 -18.27 1.33 -15.78
N ILE A 115 -18.25 2.13 -14.72
CA ILE A 115 -17.18 2.04 -13.71
C ILE A 115 -17.22 0.69 -12.98
N ILE A 116 -18.38 0.25 -12.51
CA ILE A 116 -18.51 -1.01 -11.77
C ILE A 116 -18.20 -2.22 -12.66
N ASP A 117 -18.70 -2.23 -13.90
CA ASP A 117 -18.61 -3.38 -14.79
C ASP A 117 -17.20 -3.54 -15.40
N TYR A 118 -16.44 -2.45 -15.58
CA TYR A 118 -15.17 -2.45 -16.32
C TYR A 118 -13.94 -1.96 -15.55
N MET A 119 -14.09 -1.46 -14.32
CA MET A 119 -12.94 -1.14 -13.47
C MET A 119 -12.33 -2.41 -12.92
N ASP A 120 -11.28 -2.89 -13.57
CA ASP A 120 -10.46 -3.98 -13.05
C ASP A 120 -9.20 -3.45 -12.35
N LEU A 121 -9.06 -3.84 -11.08
CA LEU A 121 -7.91 -3.50 -10.24
C LEU A 121 -6.80 -4.54 -10.32
N SER A 122 -7.06 -5.67 -10.97
CA SER A 122 -6.07 -6.67 -11.30
C SER A 122 -4.98 -6.11 -12.23
N LEU A 123 -3.97 -6.93 -12.50
CA LEU A 123 -2.97 -6.69 -13.54
C LEU A 123 -3.25 -7.55 -14.78
N ASP A 124 -4.43 -8.17 -14.86
CA ASP A 124 -4.82 -8.99 -15.98
C ASP A 124 -5.16 -8.12 -17.20
N PRO A 125 -5.11 -8.66 -18.43
CA PRO A 125 -5.57 -7.95 -19.59
C PRO A 125 -7.01 -7.44 -19.39
N PRO A 126 -7.32 -6.20 -19.79
CA PRO A 126 -8.66 -5.66 -19.63
C PRO A 126 -9.70 -6.54 -20.32
N ILE A 127 -10.87 -6.70 -19.70
CA ILE A 127 -11.99 -7.51 -20.21
C ILE A 127 -12.42 -7.06 -21.61
N LEU A 128 -12.31 -5.75 -21.86
CA LEU A 128 -12.66 -5.11 -23.12
C LEU A 128 -11.39 -4.73 -23.90
N SER A 129 -11.40 -4.94 -25.21
CA SER A 129 -10.29 -4.52 -26.06
C SER A 129 -10.26 -3.00 -26.24
N GLU A 130 -9.07 -2.44 -26.47
CA GLU A 130 -8.92 -0.99 -26.71
C GLU A 130 -9.70 -0.55 -27.96
N ASP A 131 -9.70 -1.37 -29.02
CA ASP A 131 -10.44 -1.10 -30.27
C ASP A 131 -11.94 -1.01 -30.02
N ASP A 132 -12.51 -1.92 -29.23
CA ASP A 132 -13.93 -1.90 -28.88
C ASP A 132 -14.28 -0.67 -28.02
N PHE A 133 -13.39 -0.31 -27.09
CA PHE A 133 -13.57 0.88 -26.25
C PHE A 133 -13.54 2.17 -27.08
N LEU A 134 -12.60 2.27 -28.02
CA LEU A 134 -12.49 3.40 -28.95
C LEU A 134 -13.69 3.48 -29.89
N ALA A 135 -14.09 2.35 -30.48
CA ALA A 135 -15.24 2.27 -31.40
C ALA A 135 -16.56 2.67 -30.73
N ALA A 136 -16.70 2.41 -29.42
CA ALA A 136 -17.85 2.83 -28.64
C ALA A 136 -17.87 4.34 -28.30
N GLY A 137 -16.78 5.06 -28.55
CA GLY A 137 -16.65 6.50 -28.25
C GLY A 137 -15.84 6.81 -26.98
N GLY A 138 -14.98 5.89 -26.54
CA GLY A 138 -14.16 6.05 -25.33
C GLY A 138 -13.32 7.34 -25.28
N LYS A 139 -12.75 7.76 -26.42
CA LYS A 139 -12.02 9.04 -26.51
C LYS A 139 -12.92 10.24 -26.21
N ALA A 140 -14.15 10.24 -26.74
CA ALA A 140 -15.10 11.32 -26.51
C ALA A 140 -15.55 11.39 -25.04
N LEU A 141 -15.67 10.23 -24.37
CA LEU A 141 -15.94 10.18 -22.93
C LEU A 141 -14.76 10.74 -22.13
N LEU A 142 -13.52 10.40 -22.51
CA LEU A 142 -12.32 10.95 -21.90
C LEU A 142 -12.23 12.45 -22.04
N ASP A 143 -12.41 12.99 -23.26
CA ASP A 143 -12.43 14.44 -23.50
C ASP A 143 -13.49 15.13 -22.64
N PHE A 144 -14.72 14.58 -22.61
CA PHE A 144 -15.79 15.11 -21.77
C PHE A 144 -15.42 15.09 -20.28
N SER A 145 -14.82 14.00 -19.79
CA SER A 145 -14.45 13.88 -18.38
C SER A 145 -13.43 14.93 -17.95
N VAL A 146 -12.49 15.26 -18.83
CA VAL A 146 -11.49 16.31 -18.59
C VAL A 146 -12.17 17.68 -18.56
N GLU A 147 -13.02 17.99 -19.54
CA GLU A 147 -13.75 19.25 -19.58
C GLU A 147 -14.65 19.45 -18.35
N ASP A 148 -15.36 18.40 -17.95
CA ASP A 148 -16.28 18.46 -16.81
C ASP A 148 -15.55 18.59 -15.48
N PHE A 149 -14.42 17.89 -15.30
CA PHE A 149 -13.60 17.98 -14.08
C PHE A 149 -12.89 19.33 -13.94
N THR A 150 -12.28 19.84 -15.02
CA THR A 150 -11.55 21.12 -15.02
C THR A 150 -12.47 22.34 -15.08
N GLY A 151 -13.70 22.12 -15.51
CA GLY A 151 -14.70 23.16 -15.66
C GLY A 151 -14.48 24.10 -16.85
N THR A 152 -13.79 23.63 -17.90
CA THR A 152 -13.54 24.38 -19.13
C THR A 152 -14.72 24.32 -20.11
N GLU A 153 -14.69 25.19 -21.13
CA GLU A 153 -15.60 25.18 -22.29
C GLU A 153 -17.08 24.92 -21.95
N SER A 154 -17.54 23.69 -22.23
CA SER A 154 -18.92 23.22 -22.12
C SER A 154 -19.47 23.23 -20.69
N ARG A 155 -18.62 23.19 -19.66
CA ARG A 155 -19.03 23.24 -18.24
C ARG A 155 -19.82 24.50 -17.91
N THR A 156 -19.43 25.65 -18.47
CA THR A 156 -20.06 26.95 -18.15
C THR A 156 -21.55 27.01 -18.49
N GLN A 157 -22.03 26.11 -19.35
CA GLN A 157 -23.42 26.03 -19.81
C GLN A 157 -24.21 24.89 -19.16
N ARG A 158 -23.57 24.00 -18.38
CA ARG A 158 -24.17 22.79 -17.80
C ARG A 158 -24.47 22.96 -16.31
N LYS A 159 -25.56 22.34 -15.84
CA LYS A 159 -25.97 22.36 -14.44
C LYS A 159 -25.28 21.26 -13.64
N HIS A 160 -25.17 20.04 -14.17
CA HIS A 160 -24.73 18.86 -13.41
C HIS A 160 -23.23 18.59 -13.58
N ILE A 161 -22.52 18.31 -12.48
CA ILE A 161 -21.11 17.83 -12.51
C ILE A 161 -21.15 16.31 -12.39
N PHE A 162 -20.78 15.61 -13.46
CA PHE A 162 -20.73 14.15 -13.50
C PHE A 162 -19.36 13.63 -13.06
N PHE A 163 -18.29 14.33 -13.45
CA PHE A 163 -16.91 13.95 -13.10
C PHE A 163 -16.36 14.82 -11.97
N GLN A 164 -16.84 14.55 -10.75
CA GLN A 164 -16.13 14.99 -9.54
C GLN A 164 -14.83 14.20 -9.38
N SER A 165 -13.94 14.65 -8.49
CA SER A 165 -12.61 14.07 -8.31
C SER A 165 -12.60 12.54 -8.18
N ASP A 166 -13.56 11.97 -7.48
CA ASP A 166 -13.61 10.52 -7.23
C ASP A 166 -14.02 9.73 -8.48
N GLN A 167 -15.09 10.13 -9.16
CA GLN A 167 -15.56 9.51 -10.41
C GLN A 167 -14.52 9.68 -11.52
N PHE A 168 -13.86 10.84 -11.58
CA PHE A 168 -12.75 11.09 -12.49
C PHE A 168 -11.62 10.09 -12.26
N LEU A 169 -11.14 9.93 -11.03
CA LEU A 169 -10.04 9.00 -10.72
C LEU A 169 -10.40 7.54 -10.98
N GLN A 170 -11.65 7.14 -10.71
CA GLN A 170 -12.15 5.80 -11.05
C GLN A 170 -12.15 5.56 -12.55
N PHE A 171 -12.68 6.50 -13.33
CA PHE A 171 -12.70 6.41 -14.78
C PHE A 171 -11.29 6.39 -15.38
N ILE A 172 -10.38 7.23 -14.89
CA ILE A 172 -8.98 7.23 -15.35
C ILE A 172 -8.30 5.88 -15.09
N ASN A 173 -8.68 5.13 -14.05
CA ASN A 173 -8.14 3.78 -13.82
C ASN A 173 -8.59 2.75 -14.85
N ILE A 174 -9.76 2.94 -15.47
CA ILE A 174 -10.20 2.13 -16.63
C ILE A 174 -9.34 2.48 -17.84
N ILE A 175 -9.10 3.77 -18.06
CA ILE A 175 -8.30 4.29 -19.18
C ILE A 175 -6.83 3.87 -19.09
N ALA A 176 -6.28 3.79 -17.87
CA ALA A 176 -4.88 3.45 -17.63
C ALA A 176 -4.45 2.07 -18.16
N ALA A 177 -5.42 1.18 -18.44
CA ALA A 177 -5.17 -0.12 -19.07
C ALA A 177 -4.96 -0.05 -20.59
N TYR A 178 -5.29 1.08 -21.23
CA TYR A 178 -5.27 1.27 -22.68
C TYR A 178 -4.12 2.21 -23.09
N PRO A 179 -3.04 1.69 -23.71
CA PRO A 179 -1.84 2.47 -24.00
C PRO A 179 -2.06 3.72 -24.85
N SER A 180 -2.86 3.65 -25.93
CA SER A 180 -3.03 4.80 -26.83
C SER A 180 -3.83 5.92 -26.17
N LEU A 181 -4.85 5.57 -25.39
CA LEU A 181 -5.62 6.52 -24.60
C LEU A 181 -4.80 7.11 -23.44
N THR A 182 -3.96 6.30 -22.81
CA THR A 182 -3.05 6.76 -21.76
C THR A 182 -2.03 7.75 -22.32
N GLU A 183 -1.43 7.45 -23.47
CA GLU A 183 -0.50 8.35 -24.16
C GLU A 183 -1.19 9.68 -24.50
N TYR A 184 -2.38 9.63 -25.09
CA TYR A 184 -3.19 10.82 -25.38
C TYR A 184 -3.48 11.64 -24.11
N PHE A 185 -3.95 10.99 -23.04
CA PHE A 185 -4.29 11.67 -21.79
C PHE A 185 -3.06 12.32 -21.14
N VAL A 186 -1.97 11.58 -21.01
CA VAL A 186 -0.74 12.07 -20.37
C VAL A 186 -0.09 13.19 -21.18
N ASN A 187 -0.03 13.05 -22.51
CA ASN A 187 0.73 13.95 -23.35
C ASN A 187 -0.06 15.14 -23.88
N GLU A 188 -1.32 14.96 -24.28
CA GLU A 188 -2.14 16.01 -24.89
C GLU A 188 -3.05 16.73 -23.88
N LYS A 189 -3.42 16.09 -22.76
CA LYS A 189 -4.35 16.66 -21.77
C LYS A 189 -3.69 17.02 -20.43
N ASP A 190 -2.38 16.90 -20.33
CA ASP A 190 -1.62 17.08 -19.08
C ASP A 190 -2.16 16.19 -17.94
N GLY A 191 -2.44 14.94 -18.26
CA GLY A 191 -3.13 14.00 -17.38
C GLY A 191 -2.48 13.77 -16.02
N VAL A 192 -1.16 13.99 -15.91
CA VAL A 192 -0.44 13.89 -14.63
C VAL A 192 -0.87 15.00 -13.66
N GLU A 193 -0.92 16.27 -14.10
CA GLU A 193 -1.39 17.37 -13.26
C GLU A 193 -2.86 17.16 -12.88
N LEU A 194 -3.70 16.73 -13.83
CA LEU A 194 -5.12 16.47 -13.57
C LEU A 194 -5.34 15.41 -12.49
N VAL A 195 -4.58 14.30 -12.52
CA VAL A 195 -4.66 13.26 -11.49
C VAL A 195 -4.16 13.79 -10.13
N LEU A 196 -3.09 14.58 -10.10
CA LEU A 196 -2.59 15.19 -8.87
C LEU A 196 -3.59 16.22 -8.29
N GLN A 197 -4.25 17.00 -9.14
CA GLN A 197 -5.31 17.92 -8.76
C GLN A 197 -6.52 17.17 -8.19
N ALA A 198 -6.97 16.09 -8.85
CA ALA A 198 -8.07 15.25 -8.38
C ALA A 198 -7.74 14.61 -7.03
N TYR A 199 -6.50 14.12 -6.84
CA TYR A 199 -6.03 13.60 -5.55
C TYR A 199 -6.17 14.64 -4.43
N ARG A 200 -5.72 15.88 -4.66
CA ARG A 200 -5.76 16.97 -3.68
C ARG A 200 -7.20 17.35 -3.30
N HIS A 201 -8.14 17.26 -4.24
CA HIS A 201 -9.55 17.59 -4.02
C HIS A 201 -10.38 16.43 -3.45
N SER A 202 -9.98 15.18 -3.71
CA SER A 202 -10.70 14.01 -3.22
C SER A 202 -10.63 13.92 -1.69
N LYS A 203 -11.76 13.57 -1.05
CA LYS A 203 -11.84 13.23 0.38
C LYS A 203 -11.95 11.72 0.60
N ASN A 204 -12.07 10.94 -0.46
CA ASN A 204 -12.27 9.50 -0.41
C ASN A 204 -10.91 8.78 -0.42
N PRO A 205 -10.55 8.05 0.66
CA PRO A 205 -9.27 7.32 0.71
C PRO A 205 -9.07 6.36 -0.45
N TYR A 206 -10.14 5.71 -0.92
CA TYR A 206 -10.06 4.76 -2.03
C TYR A 206 -9.73 5.46 -3.35
N ALA A 207 -10.36 6.60 -3.64
CA ALA A 207 -10.06 7.39 -4.83
C ALA A 207 -8.62 7.93 -4.81
N ARG A 208 -8.11 8.30 -3.63
CA ARG A 208 -6.70 8.71 -3.46
C ARG A 208 -5.70 7.59 -3.77
N VAL A 209 -6.01 6.34 -3.40
CA VAL A 209 -5.21 5.17 -3.82
C VAL A 209 -5.26 5.00 -5.34
N MET A 210 -6.44 5.17 -5.93
CA MET A 210 -6.63 5.13 -7.39
C MET A 210 -5.81 6.18 -8.13
N ALA A 211 -5.62 7.37 -7.58
CA ALA A 211 -4.72 8.36 -8.17
C ALA A 211 -3.26 7.88 -8.24
N MET A 212 -2.76 7.28 -7.15
CA MET A 212 -1.40 6.74 -7.13
C MET A 212 -1.28 5.54 -8.09
N ARG A 213 -2.32 4.69 -8.16
CA ARG A 213 -2.38 3.59 -9.14
C ARG A 213 -2.31 4.12 -10.57
N SER A 214 -3.13 5.11 -10.94
CA SER A 214 -3.11 5.71 -12.28
C SER A 214 -1.72 6.22 -12.66
N LEU A 215 -1.10 7.03 -11.80
CA LEU A 215 0.24 7.56 -12.06
C LEU A 215 1.26 6.42 -12.25
N THR A 216 1.16 5.35 -11.46
CA THR A 216 2.04 4.18 -11.58
C THR A 216 1.82 3.44 -12.90
N LEU A 217 0.56 3.23 -13.29
CA LEU A 217 0.22 2.56 -14.54
C LEU A 217 0.64 3.39 -15.75
N PHE A 218 0.52 4.72 -15.70
CA PHE A 218 1.02 5.60 -16.73
C PHE A 218 2.51 5.40 -16.95
N SER A 219 3.30 5.33 -15.87
CA SER A 219 4.74 5.04 -15.96
C SER A 219 5.03 3.70 -16.64
N PHE A 220 4.19 2.68 -16.47
CA PHE A 220 4.37 1.37 -17.11
C PHE A 220 3.92 1.31 -18.57
N THR A 221 3.01 2.18 -19.00
CA THR A 221 2.46 2.16 -20.36
C THR A 221 3.18 3.09 -21.32
N GLN A 222 4.02 4.02 -20.83
CA GLN A 222 4.80 4.90 -21.73
C GLN A 222 5.92 4.14 -22.44
N ALA A 223 6.17 4.52 -23.70
CA ALA A 223 7.27 3.97 -24.50
C ALA A 223 8.67 4.39 -24.00
N VAL A 224 8.76 5.51 -23.27
CA VAL A 224 10.02 6.08 -22.77
C VAL A 224 9.98 6.18 -21.25
N ASP A 225 10.81 5.38 -20.60
CA ASP A 225 11.03 5.39 -19.16
C ASP A 225 11.36 6.80 -18.64
N GLY A 226 10.77 7.18 -17.52
CA GLY A 226 11.00 8.49 -16.90
C GLY A 226 10.16 9.64 -17.47
N THR A 227 9.31 9.41 -18.49
CA THR A 227 8.46 10.49 -19.05
C THR A 227 7.42 10.97 -18.06
N VAL A 228 6.69 10.05 -17.43
CA VAL A 228 5.65 10.37 -16.44
C VAL A 228 6.29 10.95 -15.19
N GLU A 229 7.41 10.38 -14.73
CA GLU A 229 8.18 10.87 -13.58
C GLU A 229 8.65 12.32 -13.79
N ARG A 230 9.05 12.69 -15.02
CA ARG A 230 9.40 14.09 -15.35
C ARG A 230 8.20 15.02 -15.18
N ARG A 231 7.05 14.62 -15.71
CA ARG A 231 5.81 15.41 -15.60
C ARG A 231 5.37 15.53 -14.14
N ILE A 232 5.49 14.46 -13.35
CA ILE A 232 5.23 14.50 -11.90
C ILE A 232 6.10 15.58 -11.23
N LEU A 233 7.38 15.67 -11.57
CA LEU A 233 8.27 16.71 -11.02
C LEU A 233 7.89 18.11 -11.49
N GLN A 234 7.55 18.29 -12.77
CA GLN A 234 7.08 19.57 -13.31
C GLN A 234 5.79 20.07 -12.61
N SER A 235 4.94 19.13 -12.18
CA SER A 235 3.71 19.34 -11.41
C SER A 235 3.91 19.51 -9.89
N ASN A 236 5.16 19.54 -9.40
CA ASN A 236 5.49 19.48 -7.97
C ASN A 236 4.79 18.30 -7.25
N GLY A 237 4.64 17.18 -7.97
CA GLY A 237 3.88 16.01 -7.55
C GLY A 237 4.58 15.19 -6.47
N MET A 238 5.91 15.29 -6.32
CA MET A 238 6.66 14.53 -5.31
C MET A 238 6.11 14.74 -3.89
N LYS A 239 5.84 16.00 -3.51
CA LYS A 239 5.25 16.31 -2.20
C LYS A 239 3.89 15.65 -2.01
N THR A 240 3.10 15.56 -3.09
CA THR A 240 1.77 14.93 -3.07
C THR A 240 1.89 13.42 -2.89
N ILE A 241 2.85 12.77 -3.55
CA ILE A 241 3.11 11.33 -3.42
C ILE A 241 3.65 11.00 -2.02
N VAL A 242 4.57 11.79 -1.49
CA VAL A 242 5.07 11.61 -0.10
C VAL A 242 3.95 11.81 0.92
N GLU A 243 3.06 12.77 0.71
CA GLU A 243 1.89 12.96 1.58
C GLU A 243 0.91 11.78 1.48
N ALA A 244 0.68 11.23 0.28
CA ALA A 244 -0.11 10.01 0.10
C ALA A 244 0.49 8.83 0.86
N TYR A 245 1.82 8.73 0.84
CA TYR A 245 2.55 7.73 1.61
C TYR A 245 2.34 7.91 3.11
N ARG A 246 2.46 9.14 3.62
CA ARG A 246 2.28 9.47 5.03
C ARG A 246 0.85 9.20 5.52
N GLN A 247 -0.16 9.43 4.68
CA GLN A 247 -1.57 9.22 4.99
C GLN A 247 -2.02 7.77 4.80
N SER A 248 -1.15 6.89 4.30
CA SER A 248 -1.52 5.51 4.04
C SER A 248 -1.82 4.76 5.34
N SER A 249 -2.60 3.69 5.22
CA SER A 249 -2.87 2.77 6.32
C SER A 249 -1.73 1.75 6.54
N GLY A 250 -0.65 1.82 5.75
CA GLY A 250 0.46 0.86 5.73
C GLY A 250 0.08 -0.52 5.17
N ASP A 251 -1.03 -0.60 4.44
CA ASP A 251 -1.47 -1.84 3.78
C ASP A 251 -0.68 -2.02 2.47
N PRO A 252 -0.29 -3.24 2.08
CA PRO A 252 0.37 -3.42 0.79
C PRO A 252 -0.45 -2.89 -0.40
N THR A 253 -1.78 -2.92 -0.32
CA THR A 253 -2.69 -2.48 -1.39
C THR A 253 -2.73 -0.96 -1.59
N ASP A 254 -2.57 -0.16 -0.54
CA ASP A 254 -2.54 1.31 -0.63
C ASP A 254 -1.12 1.87 -0.83
N THR A 255 -0.10 1.18 -0.31
CA THR A 255 1.29 1.67 -0.37
C THR A 255 2.10 1.17 -1.56
N ARG A 256 1.69 0.11 -2.25
CA ARG A 256 2.47 -0.45 -3.37
C ARG A 256 2.74 0.58 -4.46
N PHE A 257 1.70 1.29 -4.91
CA PHE A 257 1.80 2.28 -5.98
C PHE A 257 2.69 3.47 -5.63
N PRO A 258 2.50 4.18 -4.51
CA PRO A 258 3.41 5.26 -4.15
C PRO A 258 4.83 4.75 -3.85
N THR A 259 5.02 3.52 -3.35
CA THR A 259 6.37 2.91 -3.21
C THR A 259 7.08 2.82 -4.56
N LEU A 260 6.38 2.30 -5.58
CA LEU A 260 6.93 2.13 -6.92
C LEU A 260 7.21 3.48 -7.58
N LEU A 261 6.32 4.46 -7.45
CA LEU A 261 6.51 5.80 -7.98
C LEU A 261 7.71 6.51 -7.36
N LEU A 262 7.81 6.52 -6.03
CA LEU A 262 8.95 7.14 -5.34
C LEU A 262 10.28 6.51 -5.77
N SER A 263 10.32 5.18 -5.83
CA SER A 263 11.49 4.43 -6.32
C SER A 263 11.81 4.78 -7.78
N SER A 264 10.82 4.83 -8.67
CA SER A 264 11.01 5.18 -10.07
C SER A 264 11.55 6.61 -10.24
N ILE A 265 10.95 7.60 -9.58
CA ILE A 265 11.35 9.00 -9.68
C ILE A 265 12.78 9.19 -9.20
N MET A 266 13.16 8.59 -8.07
CA MET A 266 14.53 8.70 -7.54
C MET A 266 15.57 8.02 -8.42
N ARG A 267 15.21 6.99 -9.18
CA ARG A 267 16.13 6.32 -10.12
C ARG A 267 16.32 7.10 -11.41
N HIS A 268 15.25 7.64 -11.98
CA HIS A 268 15.31 8.37 -13.24
C HIS A 268 15.78 9.83 -13.06
N TYR A 269 15.37 10.46 -11.96
CA TYR A 269 15.70 11.85 -11.62
C TYR A 269 16.31 11.94 -10.22
N PRO A 270 17.47 11.31 -9.97
CA PRO A 270 18.11 11.31 -8.65
C PRO A 270 18.50 12.71 -8.18
N LYS A 271 18.65 13.66 -9.12
CA LYS A 271 18.99 15.05 -8.82
C LYS A 271 17.76 15.82 -8.33
N GLU A 272 16.81 16.13 -9.21
CA GLU A 272 15.63 16.91 -8.86
C GLU A 272 14.68 16.12 -7.96
N GLY A 273 14.26 14.93 -8.39
CA GLY A 273 13.32 14.10 -7.65
C GLY A 273 13.86 13.62 -6.32
N GLY A 274 15.15 13.26 -6.26
CA GLY A 274 15.81 12.96 -4.99
C GLY A 274 15.80 14.12 -4.01
N LYS A 275 16.00 15.35 -4.50
CA LYS A 275 15.96 16.55 -3.66
C LYS A 275 14.54 16.81 -3.14
N GLU A 276 13.54 16.77 -4.02
CA GLU A 276 12.14 16.98 -3.62
C GLU A 276 11.65 15.92 -2.63
N PHE A 277 12.10 14.66 -2.76
CA PHE A 277 11.79 13.60 -1.80
C PHE A 277 12.36 13.91 -0.41
N ILE A 278 13.61 14.36 -0.35
CA ILE A 278 14.28 14.74 0.91
C ILE A 278 13.61 15.97 1.53
N ASP A 279 13.31 16.99 0.73
CA ASP A 279 12.67 18.23 1.18
C ASP A 279 11.23 17.99 1.67
N ALA A 280 10.55 16.94 1.19
CA ALA A 280 9.21 16.54 1.62
C ALA A 280 9.17 15.64 2.88
N ASN A 281 10.32 15.44 3.56
CA ASN A 281 10.50 14.48 4.66
C ASN A 281 10.12 13.04 4.25
N GLY A 282 10.52 12.63 3.04
CA GLY A 282 10.22 11.32 2.50
C GLY A 282 10.82 10.16 3.31
N VAL A 283 12.00 10.34 3.89
CA VAL A 283 12.65 9.32 4.74
C VAL A 283 11.78 8.98 5.95
N GLU A 284 11.33 10.00 6.68
CA GLU A 284 10.43 9.83 7.84
C GLU A 284 9.11 9.16 7.44
N ALA A 285 8.50 9.59 6.31
CA ALA A 285 7.29 8.98 5.80
C ALA A 285 7.47 7.48 5.51
N VAL A 286 8.64 7.08 4.99
CA VAL A 286 8.96 5.68 4.72
C VAL A 286 9.15 4.88 6.01
N VAL A 287 9.87 5.43 7.00
CA VAL A 287 10.08 4.76 8.29
C VAL A 287 8.75 4.56 9.02
N ASN A 288 7.87 5.57 9.02
CA ASN A 288 6.53 5.46 9.60
C ASN A 288 5.69 4.34 8.94
N ASN A 289 5.81 4.18 7.62
CA ASN A 289 5.14 3.08 6.92
C ASN A 289 5.77 1.72 7.25
N LEU A 290 7.09 1.61 7.41
CA LEU A 290 7.73 0.38 7.88
C LEU A 290 7.26 -0.02 9.28
N THR A 291 7.03 0.95 10.16
CA THR A 291 6.47 0.71 11.50
C THR A 291 5.08 0.06 11.43
N ILE A 292 4.27 0.42 10.44
CA ILE A 292 2.94 -0.19 10.25
C ILE A 292 3.08 -1.54 9.53
N ALA A 293 3.94 -1.62 8.51
CA ALA A 293 4.17 -2.82 7.73
C ALA A 293 4.67 -4.00 8.57
N ARG A 294 5.41 -3.72 9.66
CA ARG A 294 5.82 -4.74 10.66
C ARG A 294 4.65 -5.53 11.25
N TYR A 295 3.41 -5.06 11.09
CA TYR A 295 2.18 -5.74 11.52
C TYR A 295 1.32 -6.26 10.36
N LYS A 296 1.50 -5.74 9.13
CA LYS A 296 0.58 -5.93 7.99
C LYS A 296 1.14 -6.71 6.80
N GLY A 297 2.42 -7.08 6.81
CA GLY A 297 2.85 -8.29 6.09
C GLY A 297 3.90 -8.15 4.99
N ILE A 298 4.31 -6.97 4.52
CA ILE A 298 5.36 -6.87 3.49
C ILE A 298 6.20 -5.59 3.68
N PRO A 299 7.53 -5.68 3.91
CA PRO A 299 8.36 -4.51 4.13
C PRO A 299 8.84 -3.85 2.80
N GLN A 300 7.93 -3.69 1.84
CA GLN A 300 8.22 -3.18 0.49
C GLN A 300 8.83 -1.76 0.47
N HIS A 301 8.60 -0.99 1.53
CA HIS A 301 9.09 0.38 1.66
C HIS A 301 10.63 0.46 1.78
N ILE A 302 11.31 -0.63 2.15
CA ILE A 302 12.79 -0.70 2.19
C ILE A 302 13.39 -0.34 0.83
N ARG A 303 12.71 -0.67 -0.27
CA ARG A 303 13.12 -0.30 -1.63
C ARG A 303 13.31 1.21 -1.79
N VAL A 304 12.44 2.02 -1.18
CA VAL A 304 12.53 3.48 -1.24
C VAL A 304 13.74 3.97 -0.46
N LEU A 305 14.00 3.41 0.73
CA LEU A 305 15.20 3.75 1.51
C LEU A 305 16.49 3.36 0.79
N HIS A 306 16.50 2.18 0.16
CA HIS A 306 17.62 1.72 -0.64
C HIS A 306 17.96 2.70 -1.77
N ASP A 307 16.95 3.18 -2.51
CA ASP A 307 17.15 4.16 -3.58
C ASP A 307 17.54 5.53 -3.01
N ALA A 308 17.00 5.93 -1.85
CA ALA A 308 17.38 7.16 -1.16
C ALA A 308 18.86 7.18 -0.77
N GLN A 309 19.44 6.04 -0.34
CA GLN A 309 20.87 5.92 -0.02
C GLN A 309 21.79 6.15 -1.23
N ARG A 310 21.28 5.96 -2.45
CA ARG A 310 22.05 6.13 -3.70
C ARG A 310 21.95 7.53 -4.28
N LEU A 311 21.21 8.44 -3.63
CA LEU A 311 21.05 9.80 -4.10
C LEU A 311 22.38 10.57 -4.09
N PRO A 312 22.63 11.44 -5.09
CA PRO A 312 23.84 12.24 -5.14
C PRO A 312 23.85 13.27 -3.99
N LYS A 313 25.04 13.58 -3.48
CA LYS A 313 25.24 14.50 -2.34
C LYS A 313 24.51 15.84 -2.48
N GLN A 314 24.45 16.37 -3.70
CA GLN A 314 23.75 17.62 -4.01
C GLN A 314 22.24 17.59 -3.73
N SER A 315 21.60 16.42 -3.80
CA SER A 315 20.17 16.23 -3.58
C SER A 315 19.84 15.96 -2.12
N VAL A 316 20.72 15.21 -1.44
CA VAL A 316 20.59 14.90 -0.01
C VAL A 316 20.82 16.13 0.88
N GLY A 317 21.65 17.06 0.40
CA GLY A 317 22.00 18.29 1.11
C GLY A 317 23.00 18.04 2.24
N LYS A 318 22.93 18.84 3.30
CA LYS A 318 23.92 18.82 4.39
C LYS A 318 23.80 17.62 5.32
N LYS A 319 22.57 17.22 5.62
CA LYS A 319 22.29 16.09 6.51
C LYS A 319 22.20 14.82 5.65
N SER A 320 22.84 13.73 6.04
CA SER A 320 22.80 12.47 5.29
C SER A 320 21.42 11.78 5.40
N VAL A 321 21.19 10.76 4.57
CA VAL A 321 20.01 9.89 4.67
C VAL A 321 20.07 9.05 5.94
N THR A 322 21.25 8.51 6.29
CA THR A 322 21.48 7.78 7.53
C THR A 322 21.17 8.61 8.78
N ALA A 323 21.50 9.90 8.79
CA ALA A 323 21.15 10.80 9.89
C ALA A 323 19.64 11.04 9.99
N ARG A 324 18.92 11.05 8.85
CA ARG A 324 17.45 11.17 8.84
C ARG A 324 16.74 9.89 9.24
N LEU A 325 17.34 8.73 8.97
CA LEU A 325 16.83 7.46 9.48
C LEU A 325 16.88 7.46 11.01
N GLU A 326 17.99 7.94 11.58
CA GLU A 326 18.10 8.05 13.03
C GLU A 326 17.09 9.02 13.64
N ASP A 327 16.88 10.21 13.06
CA ASP A 327 15.84 11.14 13.57
C ASP A 327 14.42 10.56 13.51
N ALA A 328 14.20 9.54 12.68
CA ALA A 328 12.91 8.90 12.47
C ALA A 328 12.74 7.61 13.29
N ASP A 329 13.58 7.39 14.32
CA ASP A 329 13.57 6.21 15.20
C ASP A 329 13.71 4.88 14.42
N PHE A 330 14.50 4.87 13.34
CA PHE A 330 14.60 3.74 12.42
C PHE A 330 15.09 2.44 13.08
N LEU A 331 15.98 2.49 14.06
CA LEU A 331 16.59 1.28 14.65
C LEU A 331 15.55 0.34 15.27
N GLY A 332 14.63 0.88 16.08
CA GLY A 332 13.54 0.09 16.67
C GLY A 332 12.59 -0.48 15.63
N VAL A 333 12.34 0.26 14.55
CA VAL A 333 11.51 -0.19 13.42
C VAL A 333 12.20 -1.33 12.65
N ALA A 334 13.47 -1.16 12.32
CA ALA A 334 14.27 -2.14 11.59
C ALA A 334 14.38 -3.47 12.36
N MET A 335 14.66 -3.41 13.67
CA MET A 335 14.69 -4.61 14.52
C MET A 335 13.32 -5.28 14.58
N GLY A 336 12.23 -4.51 14.72
CA GLY A 336 10.88 -5.05 14.70
C GLY A 336 10.54 -5.77 13.40
N VAL A 337 10.92 -5.20 12.24
CA VAL A 337 10.70 -5.86 10.94
C VAL A 337 11.54 -7.13 10.80
N LEU A 338 12.80 -7.11 11.24
CA LEU A 338 13.69 -8.30 11.22
C LEU A 338 13.15 -9.44 12.10
N ASP A 339 12.52 -9.15 13.24
CA ASP A 339 11.95 -10.17 14.11
C ASP A 339 10.64 -10.76 13.57
N THR A 340 9.76 -9.91 13.03
CA THR A 340 8.46 -10.35 12.50
C THR A 340 8.61 -11.10 11.17
N PHE A 341 9.49 -10.63 10.28
CA PHE A 341 9.57 -11.08 8.89
C PHE A 341 10.94 -11.63 8.48
N PRO A 342 11.53 -12.58 9.25
CA PRO A 342 12.86 -13.11 8.96
C PRO A 342 12.92 -13.96 7.69
N GLU A 343 11.80 -14.28 7.04
CA GLU A 343 11.69 -15.01 5.77
C GLU A 343 11.91 -14.13 4.53
N PHE A 344 11.76 -12.81 4.63
CA PHE A 344 11.98 -11.90 3.50
C PHE A 344 13.46 -11.55 3.36
N TYR A 345 14.27 -12.55 3.02
CA TYR A 345 15.74 -12.50 3.06
C TYR A 345 16.37 -11.27 2.38
N GLU A 346 15.93 -10.91 1.17
CA GLU A 346 16.47 -9.74 0.45
C GLU A 346 16.14 -8.42 1.18
N ALA A 347 14.93 -8.30 1.69
CA ALA A 347 14.49 -7.13 2.43
C ALA A 347 15.24 -7.02 3.77
N THR A 348 15.42 -8.13 4.48
CA THR A 348 16.15 -8.17 5.74
C THR A 348 17.65 -7.92 5.54
N GLY A 349 18.25 -8.40 4.45
CA GLY A 349 19.63 -8.08 4.07
C GLY A 349 19.84 -6.56 3.88
N GLU A 350 18.90 -5.89 3.20
CA GLU A 350 18.96 -4.44 3.04
C GLU A 350 18.74 -3.67 4.35
N LEU A 351 17.85 -4.15 5.24
CA LEU A 351 17.73 -3.57 6.58
C LEU A 351 19.02 -3.70 7.38
N LEU A 352 19.66 -4.88 7.36
CA LEU A 352 20.92 -5.11 8.05
C LEU A 352 22.01 -4.17 7.53
N ARG A 353 22.07 -3.92 6.22
CA ARG A 353 22.99 -2.95 5.63
C ARG A 353 22.72 -1.55 6.16
N LEU A 354 21.47 -1.10 6.14
CA LEU A 354 21.08 0.23 6.64
C LEU A 354 21.42 0.40 8.13
N VAL A 355 21.12 -0.59 8.98
CA VAL A 355 21.45 -0.56 10.41
C VAL A 355 22.97 -0.50 10.61
N THR A 356 23.74 -1.25 9.84
CA THR A 356 25.20 -1.27 9.89
C THR A 356 25.84 0.05 9.46
N ASP A 357 25.12 0.86 8.67
CA ASP A 357 25.55 2.21 8.26
C ASP A 357 25.10 3.29 9.26
N VAL A 358 23.90 3.16 9.83
CA VAL A 358 23.33 4.14 10.78
C VAL A 358 24.05 4.10 12.12
N VAL A 359 24.23 2.92 12.72
CA VAL A 359 24.72 2.80 14.10
C VAL A 359 26.11 3.42 14.26
N PRO A 360 27.15 3.06 13.48
CA PRO A 360 28.48 3.66 13.66
C PRO A 360 28.54 5.17 13.36
N ALA A 361 27.56 5.71 12.64
CA ALA A 361 27.58 7.10 12.18
C ALA A 361 26.74 8.03 13.06
N HIS A 362 25.64 7.55 13.63
CA HIS A 362 24.60 8.41 14.21
C HIS A 362 23.95 7.89 15.50
N ALA A 363 24.17 6.63 15.91
CA ALA A 363 23.55 6.04 17.10
C ALA A 363 24.57 5.36 18.01
N ASP A 364 24.15 4.94 19.20
CA ASP A 364 25.01 4.19 20.12
C ASP A 364 24.76 2.67 19.98
N PRO A 365 25.80 1.81 20.06
CA PRO A 365 25.58 0.36 20.08
C PRO A 365 24.68 -0.13 21.22
N LEU A 366 24.51 0.69 22.28
CA LEU A 366 23.57 0.43 23.37
C LEU A 366 22.12 0.45 22.88
N ASP A 367 21.76 1.35 21.96
CA ASP A 367 20.40 1.48 21.42
C ASP A 367 19.95 0.17 20.74
N LEU A 368 20.89 -0.51 20.07
CA LEU A 368 20.63 -1.84 19.51
C LEU A 368 20.25 -2.86 20.59
N LEU A 369 20.91 -2.84 21.76
CA LEU A 369 20.54 -3.72 22.87
C LEU A 369 19.17 -3.38 23.44
N GLU A 370 18.85 -2.10 23.58
CA GLU A 370 17.55 -1.63 24.05
C GLU A 370 16.41 -2.10 23.12
N TYR A 371 16.66 -2.10 21.80
CA TYR A 371 15.73 -2.64 20.79
C TYR A 371 15.82 -4.17 20.58
N ARG A 372 16.40 -4.91 21.55
CA ARG A 372 16.51 -6.38 21.52
C ARG A 372 17.25 -6.96 20.31
N ALA A 373 18.22 -6.22 19.75
CA ALA A 373 18.96 -6.69 18.57
C ALA A 373 19.70 -8.02 18.84
N MET A 374 20.21 -8.26 20.05
CA MET A 374 20.94 -9.50 20.38
C MET A 374 20.10 -10.78 20.14
N PRO A 375 18.89 -10.94 20.73
CA PRO A 375 17.99 -12.03 20.40
C PRO A 375 17.60 -12.12 18.92
N ILE A 376 17.24 -10.99 18.31
CA ILE A 376 16.73 -10.93 16.94
C ILE A 376 17.80 -11.37 15.94
N LEU A 377 19.01 -10.81 16.04
CA LEU A 377 20.14 -11.17 15.18
C LEU A 377 20.59 -12.61 15.42
N SER A 378 20.52 -13.11 16.67
CA SER A 378 20.87 -14.50 16.98
C SER A 378 19.91 -15.48 16.31
N LYS A 379 18.60 -15.21 16.41
CA LYS A 379 17.55 -15.97 15.72
C LYS A 379 17.74 -15.93 14.20
N TYR A 380 18.02 -14.75 13.64
CA TYR A 380 18.28 -14.58 12.21
C TYR A 380 19.51 -15.37 11.75
N PHE A 381 20.63 -15.26 12.47
CA PHE A 381 21.86 -16.01 12.18
C PHE A 381 21.62 -17.52 12.22
N VAL A 382 20.98 -18.04 13.26
CA VAL A 382 20.70 -19.48 13.38
C VAL A 382 19.77 -19.98 12.29
N LYS A 383 18.80 -19.16 11.85
CA LYS A 383 17.89 -19.52 10.75
C LYS A 383 18.64 -19.66 9.42
N TRP A 384 19.56 -18.74 9.12
CA TRP A 384 20.18 -18.62 7.79
C TRP A 384 21.61 -19.19 7.70
N ARG A 385 22.25 -19.57 8.81
CA ARG A 385 23.65 -20.05 8.82
C ARG A 385 23.95 -21.26 7.93
N GLU A 386 22.94 -22.03 7.52
CA GLU A 386 23.14 -23.18 6.62
C GLU A 386 22.84 -22.83 5.15
N ASP A 387 22.29 -21.65 4.87
CA ASP A 387 21.96 -21.19 3.52
C ASP A 387 23.19 -20.66 2.78
N GLN A 388 23.39 -21.11 1.54
CA GLN A 388 24.56 -20.75 0.73
C GLN A 388 24.60 -19.25 0.38
N SER A 389 23.45 -18.64 0.11
CA SER A 389 23.36 -17.21 -0.23
C SER A 389 23.82 -16.38 0.96
N PHE A 390 23.33 -16.71 2.16
CA PHE A 390 23.77 -16.06 3.41
C PHE A 390 25.26 -16.15 3.68
N GLN A 391 25.90 -17.26 3.31
CA GLN A 391 27.35 -17.40 3.47
C GLN A 391 28.16 -16.56 2.47
N THR A 392 27.59 -16.18 1.32
CA THR A 392 28.35 -15.67 0.17
C THR A 392 28.03 -14.24 -0.25
N ASP A 393 26.82 -13.76 -0.01
CA ASP A 393 26.36 -12.44 -0.47
C ASP A 393 26.76 -11.25 0.42
N GLY A 394 27.43 -11.52 1.55
CA GLY A 394 27.88 -10.51 2.52
C GLY A 394 26.91 -10.26 3.68
N THR A 395 25.73 -10.89 3.69
CA THR A 395 24.74 -10.71 4.77
C THR A 395 25.27 -11.26 6.10
N ARG A 396 25.98 -12.40 6.09
CA ARG A 396 26.67 -12.91 7.27
C ARG A 396 27.68 -11.92 7.84
N THR A 397 28.45 -11.25 6.96
CA THR A 397 29.42 -10.22 7.37
C THR A 397 28.72 -9.04 8.05
N LEU A 398 27.55 -8.62 7.56
CA LEU A 398 26.74 -7.56 8.20
C LEU A 398 26.29 -7.97 9.61
N VAL A 399 25.75 -9.18 9.77
CA VAL A 399 25.31 -9.70 11.07
C VAL A 399 26.49 -9.79 12.05
N ALA A 400 27.64 -10.33 11.60
CA ALA A 400 28.85 -10.40 12.41
C ALA A 400 29.34 -9.00 12.83
N LYS A 401 29.31 -8.02 11.92
CA LYS A 401 29.71 -6.64 12.22
C LYS A 401 28.81 -5.98 13.27
N LEU A 402 27.49 -6.19 13.20
CA LEU A 402 26.56 -5.69 14.22
C LEU A 402 26.81 -6.33 15.59
N PHE A 403 27.10 -7.64 15.62
CA PHE A 403 27.52 -8.30 16.86
C PHE A 403 28.84 -7.74 17.39
N GLU A 404 29.85 -7.53 16.54
CA GLU A 404 31.12 -6.94 16.97
C GLU A 404 30.93 -5.54 17.57
N LEU A 405 30.07 -4.70 16.98
CA LEU A 405 29.76 -3.36 17.51
C LEU A 405 29.23 -3.45 18.95
N MET A 406 28.24 -4.30 19.20
CA MET A 406 27.67 -4.47 20.54
C MET A 406 28.65 -5.14 21.52
N LEU A 407 29.41 -6.15 21.09
CA LEU A 407 30.36 -6.87 21.95
C LEU A 407 31.56 -6.01 22.37
N ASN A 408 31.99 -5.09 21.51
CA ASN A 408 33.15 -4.23 21.76
C ASN A 408 32.78 -2.94 22.52
N ASP A 409 31.50 -2.58 22.61
CA ASP A 409 31.06 -1.41 23.35
C ASP A 409 31.15 -1.61 24.88
N LYS A 410 31.72 -0.62 25.57
CA LYS A 410 31.97 -0.69 27.02
C LYS A 410 30.69 -0.64 27.84
N THR A 411 29.66 0.02 27.35
CA THR A 411 28.38 0.16 28.04
C THR A 411 27.59 -1.13 27.90
N CYS A 412 27.53 -1.68 26.68
CA CYS A 412 26.99 -3.01 26.40
C CYS A 412 27.63 -4.11 27.25
N GLN A 413 28.95 -4.09 27.43
CA GLN A 413 29.66 -5.07 28.27
C GLN A 413 29.16 -5.11 29.72
N ARG A 414 28.71 -3.99 30.29
CA ARG A 414 28.13 -3.96 31.64
C ARG A 414 26.79 -4.70 31.70
N CYS A 415 26.02 -4.67 30.61
CA CYS A 415 24.75 -5.38 30.50
C CYS A 415 24.93 -6.90 30.34
N TYR A 416 26.14 -7.38 30.07
CA TYR A 416 26.45 -8.80 29.88
C TYR A 416 26.94 -9.52 31.14
N ASP A 417 27.01 -8.82 32.27
CA ASP A 417 27.37 -9.43 33.55
C ASP A 417 26.39 -10.57 33.88
N PRO A 418 26.85 -11.82 34.07
CA PRO A 418 25.96 -12.95 34.39
C PRO A 418 25.12 -12.77 35.66
N SER A 419 25.49 -11.85 36.54
CA SER A 419 24.71 -11.52 37.74
C SER A 419 23.47 -10.65 37.45
N VAL A 420 23.42 -10.01 36.28
CA VAL A 420 22.34 -9.07 35.87
C VAL A 420 21.68 -9.50 34.56
N ALA A 421 22.42 -10.12 33.65
CA ALA A 421 21.98 -10.53 32.32
C ALA A 421 20.95 -11.67 32.39
N SER A 422 19.93 -11.60 31.54
CA SER A 422 18.98 -12.70 31.39
C SER A 422 19.65 -13.93 30.78
N TYR A 423 19.10 -15.12 31.07
CA TYR A 423 19.58 -16.36 30.46
C TYR A 423 19.54 -16.30 28.91
N GLU A 424 18.46 -15.72 28.35
CA GLU A 424 18.33 -15.50 26.91
C GLU A 424 19.50 -14.69 26.35
N LEU A 425 19.86 -13.58 27.01
CA LEU A 425 20.96 -12.73 26.58
C LEU A 425 22.31 -13.47 26.64
N LEU A 426 22.53 -14.28 27.68
CA LEU A 426 23.75 -15.08 27.82
C LEU A 426 23.89 -16.14 26.72
N GLU A 427 22.80 -16.78 26.31
CA GLU A 427 22.81 -17.70 25.15
C GLU A 427 23.05 -16.95 23.83
N CYS A 428 22.42 -15.79 23.65
CA CYS A 428 22.65 -14.93 22.49
C CYS A 428 24.12 -14.50 22.38
N LEU A 429 24.80 -14.22 23.50
CA LEU A 429 26.23 -13.90 23.51
C LEU A 429 27.10 -15.04 22.99
N LYS A 430 26.72 -16.30 23.21
CA LYS A 430 27.45 -17.44 22.64
C LYS A 430 27.28 -17.46 21.12
N THR A 431 26.06 -17.27 20.63
CA THR A 431 25.75 -17.19 19.19
C THR A 431 26.46 -16.02 18.52
N ALA A 432 26.46 -14.84 19.15
CA ALA A 432 27.15 -13.65 18.66
C ALA A 432 28.66 -13.90 18.52
N LYS A 433 29.30 -14.46 19.56
CA LYS A 433 30.74 -14.82 19.51
C LYS A 433 31.05 -15.87 18.45
N LEU A 434 30.15 -16.85 18.25
CA LEU A 434 30.28 -17.84 17.19
C LEU A 434 30.20 -17.19 15.81
N ALA A 435 29.19 -16.36 15.55
CA ALA A 435 29.02 -15.66 14.28
C ALA A 435 30.25 -14.80 13.91
N VAL A 436 30.78 -14.06 14.89
CA VAL A 436 32.01 -13.27 14.71
C VAL A 436 33.23 -14.16 14.41
N LYS A 437 33.34 -15.31 15.09
CA LYS A 437 34.43 -16.26 14.86
C LYS A 437 34.34 -16.90 13.48
N ASP A 438 33.16 -17.34 13.07
CA ASP A 438 32.92 -17.97 11.77
C ASP A 438 33.24 -17.03 10.61
N GLU A 439 32.94 -15.73 10.76
CA GLU A 439 33.32 -14.69 9.80
C GLU A 439 34.84 -14.49 9.75
N ARG A 440 35.51 -14.36 10.90
CA ARG A 440 36.98 -14.20 10.97
C ARG A 440 37.72 -15.40 10.39
N GLU A 441 37.22 -16.61 10.60
CA GLU A 441 37.82 -17.85 10.12
C GLU A 441 37.32 -18.26 8.72
N LYS A 442 36.41 -17.47 8.10
CA LYS A 442 35.76 -17.78 6.82
C LYS A 442 35.16 -19.19 6.75
N ARG A 443 34.70 -19.72 7.87
CA ARG A 443 34.06 -21.05 7.96
C ARG A 443 32.70 -20.96 7.27
N GLY A 444 32.54 -21.55 6.09
CA GLY A 444 31.30 -21.51 5.29
C GLY A 444 31.49 -21.06 3.83
N THR A 445 32.51 -20.25 3.53
CA THR A 445 32.84 -19.84 2.15
C THR A 445 33.81 -20.78 1.42
N LEU A 446 34.36 -21.76 2.13
CA LEU A 446 35.35 -22.72 1.61
C LEU A 446 34.73 -24.00 1.02
N CYS A 447 33.41 -24.17 1.05
CA CYS A 447 32.69 -25.25 0.35
C CYS A 447 32.12 -24.78 -1.01
N SER A 448 32.93 -24.10 -1.82
CA SER A 448 32.67 -24.09 -3.26
C SER A 448 33.45 -25.25 -3.87
N ASP A 449 32.72 -26.32 -4.20
CA ASP A 449 33.25 -27.42 -5.00
C ASP A 449 33.82 -26.86 -6.30
N GLN A 450 35.14 -26.74 -6.38
CA GLN A 450 35.80 -26.87 -7.67
C GLN A 450 35.52 -28.31 -8.12
N PRO A 451 34.92 -28.53 -9.31
CA PRO A 451 34.96 -29.86 -9.89
C PRO A 451 36.44 -30.20 -10.05
N GLN A 452 36.93 -31.17 -9.29
CA GLN A 452 38.21 -31.81 -9.57
C GLN A 452 38.14 -32.31 -11.02
N GLN A 453 38.79 -31.60 -11.94
CA GLN A 453 39.11 -32.15 -13.24
C GLN A 453 39.88 -33.46 -12.96
N PRO A 454 39.39 -34.62 -13.43
CA PRO A 454 40.17 -35.83 -13.29
C PRO A 454 41.48 -35.62 -14.03
N ALA A 455 42.58 -35.84 -13.32
CA ALA A 455 43.92 -35.84 -13.89
C ALA A 455 43.90 -36.71 -15.15
N SER A 456 44.19 -36.09 -16.29
CA SER A 456 44.44 -36.80 -17.54
C SER A 456 45.61 -37.75 -17.31
N ALA A 457 45.30 -39.05 -17.24
CA ALA A 457 46.29 -40.10 -17.33
C ALA A 457 46.96 -39.98 -18.70
N THR A 458 48.26 -39.65 -18.69
CA THR A 458 49.16 -39.82 -19.83
C THR A 458 49.93 -41.12 -19.61
N ALA A 459 49.60 -42.13 -20.42
CA ALA A 459 50.51 -43.12 -21.01
C ALA A 459 49.68 -44.09 -21.86
#